data_AF-A0A5C1HTG8-F1
#
_entry.id   AF-A0A5C1HTG8-F1
#
_cell.length_a   1.000
_cell.length_b   1.000
_cell.length_c   1.000
_cell.angle_alpha   90.00
_cell.angle_beta   90.00
_cell.angle_gamma   90.00
#
_symmetry.space_group_name_H-M   'P 1'
#
loop_
_entity.id
_entity.type
_entity.pdbx_description
1 polymer ?
#
loop_
_entity_poly.entity_id
_entity_poly.type
_entity_poly.pdbx_seq_one_letter_code
_entity_poly.pdbx_strand_id
1 'polypeptide(L)' 'MTVLNINDIYLNRSLADLPGEIWKDVPGFEGSYQASSLGRVKSLDRTVPHPQLYKQFVKGRILKQSVHKIITRFQMYP' A
#
# COMPACT_ATOMS: atom_id res chain seq x y z
N MET A 1 -12.68 4.35 -19.73
CA MET A 1 -13.12 3.95 -18.38
C MET A 1 -12.68 2.50 -18.19
N THR A 2 -11.52 2.26 -17.60
CA THR A 2 -11.01 0.89 -17.44
C THR A 2 -11.84 0.18 -16.37
N VAL A 3 -12.59 -0.83 -16.76
CA VAL A 3 -13.30 -1.71 -15.83
C VAL A 3 -12.21 -2.45 -15.05
N LEU A 4 -12.01 -2.07 -13.79
CA LEU A 4 -11.05 -2.76 -12.92
C LEU A 4 -11.62 -4.16 -12.67
N ASN A 5 -10.86 -5.19 -13.04
CA ASN A 5 -11.18 -6.56 -12.65
C ASN A 5 -11.17 -6.62 -11.11
N ILE A 6 -12.24 -7.14 -10.51
CA ILE A 6 -12.38 -7.28 -9.05
C ILE A 6 -11.17 -7.97 -8.44
N ASN A 7 -10.59 -8.93 -9.16
CA ASN A 7 -9.44 -9.71 -8.70
C ASN A 7 -8.14 -8.89 -8.59
N ASP A 8 -8.03 -7.74 -9.25
CA ASP A 8 -6.79 -6.94 -9.36
C ASP A 8 -6.93 -5.51 -8.79
N ILE A 9 -8.03 -5.21 -8.09
CA ILE A 9 -8.31 -3.86 -7.55
C ILE A 9 -7.15 -3.34 -6.70
N TYR A 10 -6.51 -4.22 -5.93
CA TYR A 10 -5.39 -3.88 -5.06
C TYR A 10 -4.15 -3.36 -5.81
N LEU A 11 -4.02 -3.65 -7.11
CA LEU A 11 -2.91 -3.19 -7.95
C LEU A 11 -3.12 -1.75 -8.48
N ASN A 12 -4.30 -1.16 -8.30
CA ASN A 12 -4.58 0.19 -8.79
C ASN A 12 -3.83 1.25 -7.96
N ARG A 13 -2.88 1.93 -8.61
CA ARG A 13 -2.02 2.97 -8.01
C ARG A 13 -2.58 4.40 -8.13
N SER A 14 -3.81 4.58 -8.59
CA SER A 14 -4.46 5.88 -8.64
C SER A 14 -4.73 6.42 -7.24
N LEU A 15 -4.50 7.71 -7.03
CA LEU A 15 -4.82 8.40 -5.77
C LEU A 15 -6.32 8.58 -5.55
N ALA A 16 -7.14 8.42 -6.60
CA ALA A 16 -8.58 8.48 -6.46
C ALA A 16 -9.09 7.31 -5.60
N ASP A 17 -10.08 7.61 -4.77
CA ASP A 17 -10.80 6.61 -3.99
C ASP A 17 -11.74 5.81 -4.90
N LEU A 18 -11.85 4.52 -4.60
CA LEU A 18 -12.76 3.62 -5.30
C LEU A 18 -14.12 3.56 -4.60
N PRO A 19 -15.21 3.20 -5.32
CA PRO A 19 -16.53 3.04 -4.72
C PRO A 19 -16.51 2.06 -3.55
N GLY A 20 -16.96 2.49 -2.37
CA GLY A 20 -17.00 1.66 -1.15
C GLY A 20 -15.64 1.45 -0.48
N GLU A 21 -14.58 2.14 -0.92
CA GLU A 21 -13.27 2.06 -0.31
C GLU A 21 -13.21 2.83 1.01
N ILE A 22 -12.78 2.16 2.07
CA ILE A 22 -12.61 2.76 3.40
C ILE A 22 -11.14 2.67 3.78
N TRP A 23 -10.55 3.80 4.16
CA TRP A 23 -9.18 3.89 4.63
C TRP A 23 -9.12 3.95 6.15
N LYS A 24 -8.19 3.21 6.74
CA LYS A 24 -7.86 3.28 8.17
C LYS A 24 -6.35 3.39 8.37
N ASP A 25 -5.93 4.03 9.44
CA ASP A 25 -4.53 4.08 9.83
C ASP A 25 -4.00 2.70 10.16
N VAL A 26 -2.75 2.44 9.76
CA VAL A 26 -2.07 1.20 10.10
C VAL A 26 -1.51 1.33 11.52
N PRO A 27 -1.84 0.43 12.46
CA PRO A 27 -1.37 0.51 13.84
C PRO A 27 0.17 0.57 13.93
N GLY A 28 0.69 1.51 14.72
CA GLY A 28 2.13 1.79 14.86
C GLY A 28 2.74 2.60 13.71
N PHE A 29 1.93 2.98 12.72
CA PHE A 29 2.31 3.77 11.55
C PHE A 29 1.33 4.93 11.28
N GLU A 30 0.61 5.35 12.32
CA GLU A 30 -0.37 6.43 12.28
C GLU A 30 0.24 7.72 11.72
N GLY A 31 -0.52 8.45 10.92
CA GLY A 31 -0.04 9.66 10.24
C GLY A 31 1.00 9.44 9.14
N SER A 32 1.43 8.19 8.89
CA SER A 32 2.37 7.84 7.83
C SER A 32 1.79 6.89 6.79
N TYR A 33 0.96 5.94 7.21
CA TYR A 33 0.40 4.90 6.33
C TYR A 33 -1.06 4.58 6.66
N GLN A 34 -1.83 4.32 5.60
CA GLN A 34 -3.21 3.84 5.69
C GLN A 34 -3.41 2.60 4.82
N ALA A 35 -4.27 1.70 5.29
CA ALA A 35 -4.72 0.53 4.57
C ALA A 35 -6.20 0.67 4.21
N SER A 36 -6.55 0.19 3.02
CA SER A 36 -7.90 0.25 2.47
C SER A 36 -8.62 -1.08 2.67
N SER A 37 -9.96 -1.02 2.81
CA SER A 37 -10.83 -2.20 2.82
C SER A 37 -10.72 -3.06 1.57
N LEU A 38 -10.21 -2.50 0.46
CA LEU A 38 -9.97 -3.19 -0.82
C LEU A 38 -8.53 -3.70 -0.95
N GLY A 39 -7.77 -3.73 0.15
CA GLY A 39 -6.42 -4.26 0.20
C GLY A 39 -5.35 -3.33 -0.38
N ARG A 40 -5.67 -2.07 -0.73
CA ARG A 40 -4.64 -1.08 -1.13
C ARG A 40 -3.91 -0.53 0.09
N VAL A 41 -2.67 -0.07 -0.10
CA VAL A 41 -1.90 0.61 0.96
C VAL A 41 -1.40 1.95 0.40
N LYS A 42 -1.63 3.04 1.14
CA LYS A 42 -1.14 4.37 0.79
C LYS A 42 -0.23 4.93 1.85
N SER A 43 0.82 5.61 1.42
CA SER A 43 1.59 6.50 2.29
C SER A 43 0.96 7.88 2.29
N LEU A 44 1.00 8.54 3.45
CA LEU A 44 0.59 9.93 3.62
C LEU A 44 1.78 10.88 3.41
N ASP A 45 1.46 12.13 3.11
CA ASP A 45 2.42 13.22 3.11
C ASP A 45 3.02 13.37 4.51
N ARG A 46 4.35 13.32 4.60
CA ARG A 46 5.04 13.43 5.89
C ARG A 46 6.42 14.03 5.75
N THR A 47 6.93 14.56 6.86
CA THR A 47 8.30 15.06 6.95
C THR A 47 9.14 14.07 7.74
N VAL A 48 10.20 13.54 7.14
CA VAL A 48 11.12 12.58 7.77
C VAL A 48 12.48 13.22 8.06
N PRO A 49 13.22 12.77 9.08
CA PRO A 49 14.60 13.19 9.30
C PRO A 49 15.48 12.85 8.09
N HIS A 50 16.34 13.77 7.67
CA HIS A 50 17.29 13.55 6.59
C HIS A 50 18.70 13.90 7.05
N PRO A 51 19.71 13.02 6.86
CA PRO A 51 21.06 13.23 7.40
C PRO A 51 21.72 14.55 6.98
N GLN A 52 21.46 15.02 5.77
CA GLN A 52 22.10 16.23 5.22
C GLN A 52 21.20 17.47 5.23
N LEU A 53 19.88 17.28 5.21
CA LEU A 53 18.90 18.37 5.02
C LEU A 53 18.16 18.67 6.33
N TYR A 54 18.51 17.98 7.41
CA TYR A 54 17.78 17.88 8.68
C TYR A 54 16.40 17.22 8.53
N LYS A 55 15.61 17.65 7.54
CA LYS A 55 14.26 17.15 7.26
C LYS A 55 14.03 17.05 5.76
N GLN A 56 13.20 16.10 5.34
CA GLN A 56 12.76 15.91 3.97
C GLN A 56 11.25 15.69 3.93
N PHE A 57 10.57 16.41 3.05
CA PHE A 57 9.17 16.13 2.74
C PHE A 57 9.06 14.94 1.80
N VAL A 58 8.23 13.97 2.16
CA VAL A 58 7.92 12.78 1.38
C VAL A 58 6.45 12.87 0.97
N LYS A 59 6.22 12.95 -0.34
CA LYS A 59 4.88 12.95 -0.89
C LYS A 59 4.25 11.54 -0.77
N GLY A 60 3.02 11.51 -0.28
CA GLY A 60 2.16 10.35 -0.19
C GLY A 60 1.81 9.76 -1.55
N ARG A 61 1.61 8.45 -1.59
CA ARG A 61 1.25 7.70 -2.81
C ARG A 61 0.66 6.34 -2.47
N ILE A 62 -0.08 5.76 -3.41
CA ILE A 62 -0.43 4.33 -3.34
C ILE A 62 0.84 3.50 -3.59
N LEU A 63 1.12 2.55 -2.69
CA LEU A 63 2.30 1.70 -2.75
C LEU A 63 2.10 0.54 -3.73
N LYS A 64 3.17 0.18 -4.46
CA LYS A 64 3.18 -1.02 -5.30
C LYS A 64 3.33 -2.24 -4.40
N GLN A 65 2.40 -3.17 -4.48
CA GLN A 65 2.48 -4.44 -3.77
C GLN A 65 3.30 -5.46 -4.59
N SER A 66 4.06 -6.28 -3.88
CA SER A 66 4.80 -7.39 -4.45
C SER A 66 4.51 -8.62 -3.60
N VAL A 67 4.00 -9.67 -4.23
CA VAL A 67 3.81 -10.96 -3.57
C VAL A 67 5.12 -11.71 -3.67
N HIS A 68 5.77 -11.95 -2.54
CA HIS A 68 6.94 -12.81 -2.50
C HIS A 68 6.48 -14.25 -2.73
N LYS A 69 6.74 -14.79 -3.92
CA LYS A 69 6.44 -16.18 -4.24
C LYS A 69 7.46 -17.07 -3.54
N ILE A 70 7.21 -17.42 -2.27
CA ILE A 70 7.88 -18.59 -1.72
C ILE A 70 7.31 -19.77 -2.49
N ILE A 71 8.17 -20.39 -3.31
CA ILE A 71 7.86 -21.61 -4.05
C ILE A 71 7.32 -22.63 -3.04
N THR A 72 6.12 -23.15 -3.28
CA THR A 72 5.58 -24.32 -2.61
C THR A 72 6.54 -25.50 -2.82
N ARG A 73 7.57 -25.59 -1.97
CA ARG A 73 8.35 -26.81 -1.75
C ARG A 73 7.89 -27.47 -0.45
N PHE A 74 6.57 -27.55 -0.29
CA PHE A 74 5.91 -28.52 0.58
C PHE A 74 5.27 -29.59 -0.32
N GLN A 75 6.08 -30.15 -1.20
CA GLN A 75 5.80 -31.45 -1.80
C GLN A 75 6.67 -32.44 -1.04
N MET A 76 6.02 -33.48 -0.51
CA MET A 76 6.58 -34.59 0.27
C MET A 76 7.07 -34.25 1.67
N TYR A 77 6.21 -34.48 2.67
CA TYR A 77 6.45 -35.63 3.57
C TYR A 77 5.16 -36.45 3.62
N PRO A 78 5.25 -37.80 3.59
CA PRO A 78 4.11 -38.71 3.57
C PRO A 78 3.20 -38.57 4.79
#